data_AF-A0A7J2NKX0-F1
#
_entry.id   AF-A0A7J2NKX0-F1
#
_cell.length_a   1.000
_cell.length_b   1.000
_cell.length_c   1.000
_cell.angle_alpha   90.00
_cell.angle_beta   90.00
_cell.angle_gamma   90.00
#
_symmetry.space_group_name_H-M   'P 1'
#
loop_
_entity.id
_entity.type
_entity.pdbx_description
1 polymer ?
#
loop_
_entity_poly.entity_id
_entity_poly.type
_entity_poly.pdbx_seq_one_letter_code
_entity_poly.pdbx_strand_id
1 'polypeptide(L)'
;VLVLLLLRRYSSRLFLSFGTTFGVALLIATTIPRLGIDFLREPTVLAVAGMFLVLGIIEASRRIKTTRSKMAFVVGFLALIVVGFVALDMLGVVGALEDKFISAIFPSERMGEGIIQQLVQSVQEHKPATWGSFYYDLGIGILFVPIGLFFALQNPTNRNIFLVIFGLTAIYFAGSMVRLTLLMAPAVSLLWALALVQLVKPFVTILRENPQMPRRKMRFRSRVGKEFSAAFIILMFLLLTVTFVLPSAGANNPRVIDRANSPTTIAASSLPIRAQVSDWLDTLNWMRVNLNESDVVASWWDYGYWITAIGNKTTLVDNGTINATQISLVGQMFMSNETGAIEILERFNERGEYNITHVLVFHTFATDGSKIYDAGYGDEGKWRWMARIGGLDDNKYGNSTLGVDWVDTNDDGQPQDDELIVNERGNSTVIYKLMHYARETLVYGSSDIQLEHFEPVYFSQKSGQELQWYQRSATEQFAAVVCVYKVNYD
;
A
#
# COMPACT_ATOMS: atom_id res chain seq x y z
N VAL A 1 13.62 22.56 -9.12
CA VAL A 1 14.21 23.92 -9.10
C VAL A 1 15.67 23.91 -8.64
N LEU A 2 15.97 23.34 -7.47
CA LEU A 2 17.32 23.29 -6.90
C LEU A 2 18.38 22.78 -7.91
N VAL A 3 18.11 21.67 -8.60
CA VAL A 3 19.04 21.13 -9.61
C VAL A 3 19.28 22.09 -10.79
N LEU A 4 18.27 22.86 -11.22
CA LEU A 4 18.45 23.86 -12.27
C LEU A 4 19.33 25.02 -11.80
N LEU A 5 19.26 25.39 -10.51
CA LEU A 5 20.13 26.38 -9.91
C LEU A 5 21.58 25.88 -9.84
N LEU A 6 21.78 24.63 -9.40
CA LEU A 6 23.10 23.99 -9.35
C LEU A 6 23.75 23.89 -10.74
N LEU A 7 22.95 23.59 -11.77
CA LEU A 7 23.39 23.58 -13.17
C LEU A 7 23.56 24.99 -13.78
N ARG A 8 23.42 26.05 -12.99
CA ARG A 8 23.50 27.46 -13.41
C ARG A 8 22.51 27.84 -14.53
N ARG A 9 21.38 27.14 -14.65
CA ARG A 9 20.35 27.36 -15.68
C ARG A 9 19.18 28.17 -15.15
N TYR A 10 19.49 29.29 -14.52
CA TYR A 10 18.46 30.19 -13.99
C TYR A 10 17.85 31.06 -15.10
N SER A 11 16.54 31.29 -15.02
CA SER A 11 15.79 32.21 -15.90
C SER A 11 14.74 32.95 -15.08
N SER A 12 14.51 34.23 -15.37
CA SER A 12 13.44 35.00 -14.71
C SER A 12 12.05 34.39 -14.92
N ARG A 13 11.84 33.64 -16.01
CA ARG A 13 10.62 32.85 -16.25
C ARG A 13 10.41 31.74 -15.22
N LEU A 14 11.50 31.15 -14.72
CA LEU A 14 11.46 30.10 -13.71
C LEU A 14 10.97 30.66 -12.37
N PHE A 15 11.47 31.83 -11.97
CA PHE A 15 11.01 32.49 -10.75
C PHE A 15 9.53 32.85 -10.82
N LEU A 16 9.08 33.45 -11.92
CA LEU A 16 7.69 33.84 -12.08
C LEU A 16 6.76 32.62 -12.08
N SER A 17 7.08 31.58 -12.85
CA SER A 17 6.29 30.33 -12.90
C SER A 17 6.27 29.59 -11.56
N PHE A 18 7.39 29.51 -10.86
CA PHE A 18 7.45 28.86 -9.55
C PHE A 18 6.68 29.66 -8.50
N GLY A 19 6.86 30.99 -8.46
CA GLY A 19 6.17 31.87 -7.53
C GLY A 19 4.65 31.88 -7.72
N THR A 20 4.16 31.96 -8.96
CA THR A 20 2.71 31.91 -9.23
C THR A 20 2.13 30.56 -8.85
N THR A 21 2.81 29.46 -9.17
CA THR A 21 2.32 28.12 -8.84
C THR A 21 2.30 27.89 -7.34
N PHE A 22 3.38 28.26 -6.63
CA PHE A 22 3.46 28.13 -5.18
C PHE A 22 2.43 28.99 -4.46
N GLY A 23 2.28 30.26 -4.85
CA GLY A 23 1.29 31.18 -4.25
C GLY A 23 -0.14 30.69 -4.44
N VAL A 24 -0.52 30.27 -5.65
CA VAL A 24 -1.86 29.71 -5.91
C VAL A 24 -2.07 28.41 -5.14
N ALA A 25 -1.08 27.52 -5.10
CA ALA A 25 -1.19 26.26 -4.36
C ALA A 25 -1.39 26.49 -2.85
N LEU A 26 -0.69 27.48 -2.26
CA LEU A 26 -0.81 27.82 -0.85
C LEU A 26 -2.20 28.39 -0.50
N LEU A 27 -2.74 29.24 -1.38
CA LEU A 27 -4.09 29.78 -1.22
C LEU A 27 -5.14 28.67 -1.27
N ILE A 28 -5.00 27.73 -2.21
CA ILE A 28 -5.91 26.59 -2.29
C ILE A 28 -5.76 25.71 -1.04
N ALA A 29 -4.53 25.39 -0.62
CA ALA A 29 -4.30 24.49 0.52
C ALA A 29 -4.85 25.04 1.85
N THR A 30 -4.71 26.35 2.08
CA THR A 30 -5.21 27.01 3.30
C THR A 30 -6.74 27.07 3.38
N THR A 31 -7.44 26.95 2.25
CA THR A 31 -8.92 26.89 2.23
C THR A 31 -9.48 25.50 2.56
N ILE A 32 -8.66 24.45 2.55
CA ILE A 32 -9.11 23.09 2.81
C ILE A 32 -9.23 22.87 4.34
N PRO A 33 -10.42 22.55 4.89
CA PRO A 33 -10.64 22.50 6.34
C PRO A 33 -9.71 21.55 7.11
N ARG A 34 -9.31 20.43 6.49
CA ARG A 34 -8.40 19.46 7.09
C ARG A 34 -6.96 19.95 7.21
N LEU A 35 -6.51 20.80 6.27
CA LEU A 35 -5.15 21.31 6.21
C LEU A 35 -5.01 22.63 6.96
N GLY A 36 -6.00 23.52 6.79
CA GLY A 36 -6.08 24.80 7.46
C GLY A 36 -4.80 25.64 7.38
N ILE A 37 -4.53 26.38 8.45
CA ILE A 37 -3.34 27.22 8.60
C ILE A 37 -2.13 26.37 9.02
N ASP A 38 -2.35 25.19 9.60
CA ASP A 38 -1.30 24.30 10.08
C ASP A 38 -0.43 23.77 8.93
N PHE A 39 -0.98 23.66 7.72
CA PHE A 39 -0.21 23.34 6.52
C PHE A 39 0.94 24.32 6.25
N LEU A 40 0.84 25.59 6.68
CA LEU A 40 1.94 26.56 6.54
C LEU A 40 3.14 26.26 7.44
N ARG A 41 2.90 25.53 8.53
CA ARG A 41 3.90 25.15 9.53
C ARG A 41 4.61 23.85 9.19
N GLU A 42 4.15 23.12 8.18
CA GLU A 42 4.71 21.84 7.79
C GLU A 42 6.12 22.02 7.19
N PRO A 43 7.12 21.22 7.62
CA PRO A 43 8.50 21.31 7.12
C PRO A 43 8.61 21.18 5.60
N THR A 44 7.72 20.39 4.98
CA THR A 44 7.68 20.18 3.53
C THR A 44 7.37 21.48 2.77
N VAL A 45 6.41 22.27 3.28
CA VAL A 45 6.01 23.57 2.72
C VAL A 45 7.08 24.62 3.00
N LEU A 46 7.66 24.60 4.20
CA LEU A 46 8.77 25.49 4.57
C LEU A 46 10.00 25.28 3.67
N ALA A 47 10.31 24.04 3.28
CA ALA A 47 11.38 23.76 2.32
C ALA A 47 11.10 24.39 0.93
N VAL A 48 9.85 24.33 0.45
CA VAL A 48 9.42 24.96 -0.81
C VAL A 48 9.46 26.49 -0.69
N ALA A 49 9.02 27.05 0.44
CA ALA A 49 9.10 28.48 0.74
C ALA A 49 10.57 28.95 0.79
N GLY A 50 11.47 28.18 1.42
CA GLY A 50 12.90 28.44 1.41
C GLY A 50 13.46 28.50 -0.02
N MET A 51 13.06 27.59 -0.89
CA MET A 51 13.44 27.63 -2.31
C MET A 51 12.88 28.86 -3.05
N PHE A 52 11.67 29.31 -2.71
CA PHE A 52 11.09 30.55 -3.25
C PHE A 52 11.94 31.76 -2.85
N LEU A 53 12.32 31.84 -1.57
CA LEU A 53 13.19 32.91 -1.06
C LEU A 53 14.56 32.90 -1.75
N VAL A 54 15.18 31.73 -1.93
CA VAL A 54 16.46 31.60 -2.66
C VAL A 54 16.35 32.10 -4.09
N LEU A 55 15.26 31.79 -4.81
CA LEU A 55 15.05 32.33 -6.15
C LEU A 55 14.87 33.86 -6.13
N GLY A 56 14.17 34.40 -5.14
CA GLY A 56 14.03 35.84 -4.92
C GLY A 56 15.37 36.54 -4.72
N ILE A 57 16.27 35.94 -3.92
CA ILE A 57 17.65 36.41 -3.74
C ILE A 57 18.39 36.44 -5.07
N ILE A 58 18.30 35.37 -5.86
CA ILE A 58 18.99 35.29 -7.14
C ILE A 58 18.51 36.39 -8.09
N GLU A 59 17.20 36.64 -8.17
CA GLU A 59 16.66 37.72 -9.01
C GLU A 59 17.06 39.11 -8.52
N ALA A 60 17.01 39.35 -7.20
CA ALA A 60 17.45 40.62 -6.60
C ALA A 60 18.95 40.85 -6.79
N SER A 61 19.78 39.81 -6.61
CA SER A 61 21.23 39.87 -6.77
C SER A 61 21.66 40.13 -8.22
N ARG A 62 20.83 39.82 -9.22
CA ARG A 62 21.07 40.18 -10.63
C ARG A 62 20.91 41.67 -10.89
N ARG A 63 20.16 42.41 -10.07
CA ARG A 63 19.97 43.86 -10.19
C ARG A 63 21.13 44.66 -9.57
N ILE A 64 21.93 44.04 -8.70
CA ILE A 64 23.09 44.66 -8.05
C ILE A 64 24.31 44.57 -8.98
N LYS A 65 24.86 45.72 -9.39
CA LYS A 65 26.01 45.80 -10.31
C LYS A 65 27.36 45.54 -9.64
N THR A 66 27.49 45.80 -8.33
CA THR A 66 28.77 45.73 -7.62
C THR A 66 29.02 44.36 -6.99
N THR A 67 30.12 43.68 -7.33
CA THR A 67 30.44 42.31 -6.87
C THR A 67 30.51 42.18 -5.35
N ARG A 68 31.12 43.15 -4.65
CA ARG A 68 31.25 43.14 -3.18
C ARG A 68 29.90 43.28 -2.47
N SER A 69 29.04 44.17 -2.98
CA SER A 69 27.66 44.35 -2.49
C SER A 69 26.78 43.16 -2.81
N LYS A 70 26.95 42.55 -3.99
CA LYS A 70 26.24 41.32 -4.39
C LYS A 70 26.58 40.15 -3.46
N MET A 71 27.86 39.96 -3.14
CA MET A 71 28.30 38.90 -2.24
C MET A 71 27.79 39.14 -0.81
N ALA A 72 27.90 40.37 -0.30
CA ALA A 72 27.37 40.73 1.01
C ALA A 72 25.85 40.55 1.10
N PHE A 73 25.11 40.91 0.05
CA PHE A 73 23.66 40.72 -0.03
C PHE A 73 23.27 39.24 -0.03
N VAL A 74 23.91 38.41 -0.87
CA VAL A 74 23.61 36.98 -0.93
C VAL A 74 23.92 36.31 0.40
N VAL A 75 25.11 36.53 0.98
CA VAL A 75 25.52 35.93 2.24
C VAL A 75 24.65 36.40 3.40
N GLY A 76 24.38 37.71 3.49
CA GLY A 76 23.52 38.27 4.55
C GLY A 76 22.09 37.74 4.50
N PHE A 77 21.52 37.59 3.30
CA PHE A 77 20.16 37.07 3.16
C PHE A 77 20.07 35.55 3.37
N LEU A 78 21.10 34.79 2.96
CA LEU A 78 21.19 33.36 3.28
C LEU A 78 21.31 33.14 4.79
N ALA A 79 22.15 33.94 5.47
CA ALA A 79 22.25 33.93 6.92
C ALA A 79 20.91 34.26 7.58
N LEU A 80 20.18 35.24 7.05
CA LEU A 80 18.85 35.61 7.54
C LEU A 80 17.82 34.48 7.37
N ILE A 81 17.85 33.72 6.26
CA ILE A 81 16.98 32.55 6.07
C ILE A 81 17.31 31.48 7.11
N VAL A 82 18.61 31.17 7.30
CA VAL A 82 19.03 30.14 8.25
C VAL A 82 18.68 30.55 9.69
N VAL A 83 18.98 31.78 10.09
CA VAL A 83 18.65 32.31 11.41
C VAL A 83 17.13 32.37 11.61
N GLY A 84 16.38 32.79 10.59
CA GLY A 84 14.92 32.81 10.63
C GLY A 84 14.33 31.41 10.79
N PHE A 85 14.87 30.41 10.10
CA PHE A 85 14.44 29.02 10.23
C PHE A 85 14.73 28.48 11.64
N VAL A 86 15.95 28.67 12.15
CA VAL A 86 16.32 28.24 13.51
C VAL A 86 15.48 28.97 14.57
N ALA A 87 15.20 30.26 14.40
CA ALA A 87 14.32 30.98 15.31
C ALA A 87 12.88 30.44 15.28
N LEU A 88 12.35 30.11 14.11
CA LEU A 88 11.01 29.50 13.99
C LEU A 88 10.94 28.10 14.60
N ASP A 89 12.01 27.32 14.47
CA ASP A 89 12.15 26.00 15.07
C ASP A 89 12.22 26.09 16.60
N MET A 90 13.06 26.98 17.14
CA MET A 90 13.16 27.22 18.60
C MET A 90 11.87 27.76 19.21
N LEU A 91 11.07 28.51 18.44
CA LEU A 91 9.75 29.00 18.86
C LEU A 91 8.65 27.91 18.79
N GLY A 92 8.98 26.71 18.33
CA GLY A 92 8.03 25.59 18.21
C GLY A 92 6.94 25.83 17.16
N VAL A 93 7.16 26.75 16.22
CA VAL A 93 6.19 27.07 15.16
C VAL A 93 6.30 26.08 14.00
N VAL A 94 7.47 25.45 13.83
CA VAL A 94 7.69 24.39 12.84
C VAL A 94 7.06 23.10 13.37
N GLY A 95 6.07 22.57 12.64
CA GLY A 95 5.48 21.28 12.97
C GLY A 95 6.48 20.14 12.76
N ALA A 96 6.30 19.02 13.46
CA ALA A 96 7.05 17.80 13.15
C ALA A 96 6.59 17.24 11.79
N LEU A 97 7.50 16.58 11.06
CA LEU A 97 7.13 15.82 9.87
C LEU A 97 6.28 14.62 10.32
N GLU A 98 5.14 14.38 9.69
CA GLU A 98 4.35 13.20 10.03
C GLU A 98 5.16 11.91 9.77
N ASP A 99 5.06 10.94 10.69
CA ASP A 99 5.79 9.67 10.64
C ASP A 99 5.56 8.90 9.34
N LYS A 100 4.40 9.08 8.69
CA LYS A 100 4.09 8.50 7.38
C LYS A 100 5.03 8.97 6.26
N PHE A 101 5.55 10.19 6.34
CA PHE A 101 6.48 10.73 5.35
C PHE A 101 7.91 10.31 5.65
N ILE A 102 8.30 10.27 6.92
CA ILE A 102 9.61 9.76 7.35
C ILE A 102 9.76 8.30 6.94
N SER A 103 8.74 7.49 7.21
CA SER A 103 8.72 6.06 6.90
C SER A 103 8.76 5.75 5.38
N ALA A 104 8.29 6.68 4.55
CA ALA A 104 8.41 6.61 3.09
C ALA A 104 9.85 6.86 2.61
N ILE A 105 10.54 7.82 3.25
CA ILE A 105 11.92 8.20 2.95
C ILE A 105 12.90 7.17 3.51
N PHE A 106 12.67 6.69 4.73
CA PHE A 106 13.53 5.74 5.41
C PHE A 106 12.75 4.46 5.70
N PRO A 107 12.90 3.41 4.85
CA PRO A 107 12.25 2.12 5.08
C PRO A 107 12.58 1.48 6.44
N SER A 108 13.75 1.79 7.02
CA SER A 108 14.17 1.27 8.32
C SER A 108 13.28 1.74 9.47
N GLU A 109 12.77 2.98 9.42
CA GLU A 109 11.92 3.56 10.49
C GLU A 109 10.54 2.89 10.57
N ARG A 110 10.15 2.13 9.53
CA ARG A 110 8.95 1.28 9.57
C ARG A 110 9.18 0.04 10.42
N MET A 111 10.41 -0.45 10.49
CA MET A 111 10.74 -1.70 11.16
C MET A 111 11.00 -1.42 12.64
N GLY A 112 10.01 -1.74 13.48
CA GLY A 112 10.11 -1.59 14.91
C GLY A 112 8.97 -2.28 15.65
N GLU A 113 9.08 -2.29 16.98
CA GLU A 113 8.17 -2.97 17.90
C GLU A 113 7.08 -2.05 18.46
N GLY A 114 7.08 -0.77 18.10
CA GLY A 114 6.05 0.17 18.55
C GLY A 114 4.69 -0.10 17.89
N ILE A 115 3.61 0.22 18.60
CA ILE A 115 2.21 0.03 18.15
C ILE A 115 1.98 0.64 16.76
N ILE A 116 2.42 1.90 16.56
CA ILE A 116 2.26 2.62 15.28
C ILE A 116 3.05 1.94 14.16
N GLN A 117 4.26 1.46 14.46
CA GLN A 117 5.15 0.81 13.48
C GLN A 117 4.58 -0.54 13.04
N GLN A 118 4.12 -1.36 13.97
CA GLN A 118 3.48 -2.64 13.68
C GLN A 118 2.16 -2.46 12.92
N LEU A 119 1.38 -1.44 13.26
CA LEU A 119 0.17 -1.10 12.51
C LEU A 119 0.51 -0.73 11.06
N VAL A 120 1.53 0.11 10.83
CA VAL A 120 2.00 0.45 9.48
C VAL A 120 2.52 -0.77 8.73
N GLN A 121 3.26 -1.68 9.39
CA GLN A 121 3.75 -2.91 8.75
C GLN A 121 2.64 -3.92 8.42
N SER A 122 1.55 -3.93 9.19
CA SER A 122 0.42 -4.83 8.96
C SER A 122 -0.30 -4.55 7.64
N VAL A 123 -0.25 -3.29 7.17
CA VAL A 123 -0.85 -2.89 5.89
C VAL A 123 0.01 -3.42 4.73
N GLN A 124 -0.57 -4.30 3.93
CA GLN A 124 0.13 -4.90 2.78
C GLN A 124 0.65 -3.85 1.79
N GLU A 125 -0.04 -2.72 1.66
CA GLU A 125 0.35 -1.60 0.78
C GLU A 125 1.67 -0.91 1.19
N HIS A 126 2.05 -1.01 2.47
CA HIS A 126 3.29 -0.46 3.00
C HIS A 126 4.47 -1.42 2.89
N LYS A 127 4.27 -2.64 2.37
CA LYS A 127 5.38 -3.56 2.13
C LYS A 127 6.27 -3.06 0.98
N PRO A 128 7.58 -3.39 1.00
CA PRO A 128 8.47 -3.13 -0.11
C PRO A 128 8.03 -3.89 -1.37
N ALA A 129 8.22 -3.28 -2.54
CA ALA A 129 7.88 -3.91 -3.80
C ALA A 129 8.98 -4.89 -4.23
N THR A 130 8.58 -6.12 -4.58
CA THR A 130 9.52 -7.09 -5.16
C THR A 130 9.73 -6.82 -6.65
N TRP A 131 10.84 -7.30 -7.22
CA TRP A 131 11.06 -7.28 -8.68
C TRP A 131 9.91 -7.94 -9.45
N GLY A 132 9.36 -9.03 -8.89
CA GLY A 132 8.21 -9.74 -9.47
C GLY A 132 7.00 -8.84 -9.62
N SER A 133 6.71 -8.00 -8.62
CA SER A 133 5.63 -7.00 -8.66
C SER A 133 5.86 -5.96 -9.76
N PHE A 134 7.07 -5.42 -9.89
CA PHE A 134 7.38 -4.45 -10.94
C PHE A 134 7.24 -5.02 -12.36
N TYR A 135 7.67 -6.27 -12.57
CA TYR A 135 7.47 -6.95 -13.84
C TYR A 135 6.01 -7.32 -14.07
N TYR A 136 5.29 -7.65 -13.00
CA TYR A 136 3.85 -7.86 -13.05
C TYR A 136 3.13 -6.58 -13.48
N ASP A 137 3.52 -5.38 -13.04
CA ASP A 137 2.82 -4.15 -13.45
C ASP A 137 3.28 -3.61 -14.80
N LEU A 138 4.60 -3.56 -15.03
CA LEU A 138 5.19 -2.88 -16.20
C LEU A 138 5.45 -3.81 -17.40
N GLY A 139 5.47 -5.13 -17.19
CA GLY A 139 5.80 -6.11 -18.22
C GLY A 139 7.19 -5.85 -18.84
N ILE A 140 7.29 -5.97 -20.17
CA ILE A 140 8.56 -5.68 -20.87
C ILE A 140 8.93 -4.20 -20.86
N GLY A 141 7.97 -3.33 -20.52
CA GLY A 141 8.14 -1.88 -20.40
C GLY A 141 9.30 -1.50 -19.48
N ILE A 142 9.58 -2.33 -18.47
CA ILE A 142 10.66 -2.12 -17.51
C ILE A 142 12.04 -2.04 -18.19
N LEU A 143 12.26 -2.75 -19.30
CA LEU A 143 13.54 -2.73 -20.03
C LEU A 143 13.78 -1.39 -20.73
N PHE A 144 12.72 -0.65 -21.06
CA PHE A 144 12.83 0.66 -21.69
C PHE A 144 13.12 1.79 -20.69
N VAL A 145 12.91 1.56 -19.39
CA VAL A 145 13.11 2.59 -18.36
C VAL A 145 14.58 3.01 -18.25
N PRO A 146 15.57 2.10 -18.12
CA PRO A 146 16.99 2.49 -18.11
C PRO A 146 17.42 3.17 -19.42
N ILE A 147 16.90 2.72 -20.56
CA ILE A 147 17.19 3.30 -21.88
C ILE A 147 16.66 4.74 -21.98
N GLY A 148 15.43 4.97 -21.50
CA GLY A 148 14.83 6.29 -21.43
C GLY A 148 15.61 7.23 -20.53
N LEU A 149 16.06 6.73 -19.37
CA LEU A 149 16.89 7.49 -18.45
C LEU A 149 18.23 7.87 -19.09
N PHE A 150 18.87 6.94 -19.78
CA PHE A 150 20.12 7.17 -20.50
C PHE A 150 19.98 8.27 -21.55
N PHE A 151 18.95 8.23 -22.41
CA PHE A 151 18.73 9.26 -23.42
C PHE A 151 18.34 10.62 -22.82
N ALA A 152 17.62 10.63 -21.69
CA ALA A 152 17.29 11.85 -20.98
C ALA A 152 18.54 12.51 -20.37
N LEU A 153 19.50 11.72 -19.87
CA LEU A 153 20.78 12.19 -19.38
C LEU A 153 21.71 12.68 -20.51
N GLN A 154 21.72 11.99 -21.65
CA GLN A 154 22.57 12.35 -22.80
C GLN A 154 22.21 13.74 -23.37
N ASN A 155 20.93 14.10 -23.37
CA ASN A 155 20.44 15.39 -23.83
C ASN A 155 19.81 16.17 -22.67
N PRO A 156 20.62 16.83 -21.81
CA PRO A 156 20.11 17.51 -20.61
C PRO A 156 19.41 18.81 -21.01
N THR A 157 18.16 18.73 -21.44
CA THR A 157 17.24 19.88 -21.56
C THR A 157 16.56 20.11 -20.21
N ASN A 158 16.00 21.29 -19.95
CA ASN A 158 15.31 21.57 -18.68
C ASN A 158 14.15 20.58 -18.44
N ARG A 159 13.50 20.10 -19.51
CA ARG A 159 12.43 19.09 -19.46
C ARG A 159 12.99 17.71 -19.14
N ASN A 160 14.09 17.31 -19.76
CA ASN A 160 14.72 16.01 -19.51
C ASN A 160 15.34 15.92 -18.12
N ILE A 161 15.90 17.03 -17.61
CA ILE A 161 16.40 17.09 -16.22
C ILE A 161 15.24 16.87 -15.25
N PHE A 162 14.08 17.50 -15.48
CA PHE A 162 12.88 17.25 -14.68
C PHE A 162 12.44 15.79 -14.77
N LEU A 163 12.39 15.22 -15.97
CA LEU A 163 12.04 13.83 -16.20
C LEU A 163 12.95 12.85 -15.46
N VAL A 164 14.28 13.08 -15.47
CA VAL A 164 15.25 12.24 -14.77
C VAL A 164 15.04 12.29 -13.27
N ILE A 165 14.88 13.49 -12.70
CA ILE A 165 14.64 13.65 -11.26
C ILE A 165 13.32 12.95 -10.89
N PHE A 166 12.24 13.25 -11.61
CA PHE A 166 10.92 12.67 -11.36
C PHE A 166 10.94 11.14 -11.46
N GLY A 167 11.58 10.59 -12.50
CA GLY A 167 11.75 9.15 -12.69
C GLY A 167 12.54 8.49 -11.57
N LEU A 168 13.72 9.01 -11.23
CA LEU A 168 14.57 8.42 -10.18
C LEU A 168 13.90 8.48 -8.81
N THR A 169 13.28 9.61 -8.45
CA THR A 169 12.56 9.73 -7.17
C THR A 169 11.36 8.80 -7.13
N ALA A 170 10.60 8.69 -8.23
CA ALA A 170 9.41 7.86 -8.25
C ALA A 170 9.76 6.36 -8.20
N ILE A 171 10.82 5.92 -8.88
CA ILE A 171 11.33 4.55 -8.80
C ILE A 171 11.80 4.22 -7.39
N TYR A 172 12.52 5.14 -6.73
CA TYR A 172 12.96 4.95 -5.34
C TYR A 172 11.77 4.75 -4.40
N PHE A 173 10.78 5.65 -4.47
CA PHE A 173 9.59 5.59 -3.62
C PHE A 173 8.71 4.37 -3.91
N ALA A 174 8.57 3.97 -5.17
CA ALA A 174 7.85 2.74 -5.52
C ALA A 174 8.58 1.48 -5.04
N GLY A 175 9.92 1.48 -5.02
CA GLY A 175 10.70 0.38 -4.44
C GLY A 175 10.51 0.29 -2.92
N SER A 176 10.40 1.44 -2.26
CA SER A 176 10.18 1.57 -0.82
C SER A 176 8.78 1.09 -0.39
N MET A 177 7.72 1.44 -1.13
CA MET A 177 6.32 1.09 -0.82
C MET A 177 5.52 0.79 -2.08
N VAL A 178 4.84 -0.36 -2.09
CA VAL A 178 4.02 -0.82 -3.24
C VAL A 178 2.94 0.19 -3.64
N ARG A 179 2.31 0.88 -2.67
CA ARG A 179 1.29 1.91 -2.97
C ARG A 179 1.81 3.03 -3.87
N LEU A 180 3.10 3.37 -3.78
CA LEU A 180 3.70 4.47 -4.53
C LEU A 180 4.03 4.09 -5.99
N THR A 181 3.85 2.82 -6.38
CA THR A 181 3.90 2.37 -7.77
C THR A 181 2.91 3.13 -8.65
N LEU A 182 1.75 3.51 -8.11
CA LEU A 182 0.77 4.34 -8.83
C LEU A 182 1.35 5.72 -9.22
N LEU A 183 2.15 6.34 -8.34
CA LEU A 183 2.81 7.62 -8.63
C LEU A 183 4.00 7.46 -9.58
N MET A 184 4.62 6.27 -9.61
CA MET A 184 5.68 5.95 -10.55
C MET A 184 5.18 5.75 -11.98
N ALA A 185 3.95 5.24 -12.16
CA ALA A 185 3.42 4.90 -13.48
C ALA A 185 3.55 6.03 -14.53
N PRO A 186 3.12 7.30 -14.28
CA PRO A 186 3.29 8.39 -15.24
C PRO A 186 4.75 8.70 -15.59
N ALA A 187 5.66 8.63 -14.60
CA ALA A 187 7.08 8.89 -14.80
C ALA A 187 7.71 7.83 -15.72
N VAL A 188 7.41 6.57 -15.45
CA VAL A 188 7.86 5.41 -16.24
C VAL A 188 7.27 5.44 -17.64
N SER A 189 5.99 5.79 -17.81
CA SER A 189 5.38 5.93 -19.14
C SER A 189 6.08 6.99 -20.00
N LEU A 190 6.47 8.13 -19.42
CA LEU A 190 7.20 9.17 -20.14
C LEU A 190 8.63 8.73 -20.50
N LEU A 191 9.33 8.04 -19.60
CA LEU A 191 10.66 7.49 -19.87
C LEU A 191 10.60 6.41 -20.95
N TRP A 192 9.60 5.53 -20.90
CA TRP A 192 9.34 4.51 -21.90
C TRP A 192 9.05 5.14 -23.26
N ALA A 193 8.17 6.15 -23.33
CA ALA A 193 7.89 6.87 -24.56
C ALA A 193 9.15 7.54 -25.14
N LEU A 194 9.97 8.17 -24.29
CA LEU A 194 11.22 8.79 -24.71
C LEU A 194 12.20 7.74 -25.27
N ALA A 195 12.33 6.59 -24.62
CA ALA A 195 13.15 5.48 -25.10
C ALA A 195 12.69 5.00 -26.47
N LEU A 196 11.39 4.74 -26.64
CA LEU A 196 10.83 4.28 -27.92
C LEU A 196 11.07 5.28 -29.05
N VAL A 197 10.79 6.57 -28.81
CA VAL A 197 11.00 7.61 -29.82
C VAL A 197 12.47 7.69 -30.24
N GLN A 198 13.40 7.67 -29.27
CA GLN A 198 14.83 7.79 -29.59
C GLN A 198 15.40 6.53 -30.24
N LEU A 199 14.90 5.34 -29.87
CA LEU A 199 15.30 4.08 -30.51
C LEU A 199 14.76 3.98 -31.93
N VAL A 200 13.49 4.32 -32.17
CA VAL A 200 12.82 4.10 -33.46
C VAL A 200 13.13 5.20 -34.48
N LYS A 201 13.34 6.45 -34.04
CA LYS A 201 13.53 7.61 -34.93
C LYS A 201 14.67 7.42 -35.96
N PRO A 202 15.88 6.95 -35.60
CA PRO A 202 16.95 6.73 -36.59
C PRO A 202 16.56 5.72 -37.68
N PHE A 203 15.91 4.61 -37.31
CA PHE A 203 15.50 3.56 -38.25
C PHE A 203 14.38 4.04 -39.18
N VAL A 204 13.42 4.83 -38.66
CA VAL A 204 12.37 5.44 -39.48
C VAL A 204 12.96 6.44 -40.47
N THR A 205 13.97 7.23 -40.07
CA THR A 205 14.66 8.16 -40.97
C THR A 205 15.38 7.41 -42.11
N ILE A 206 16.09 6.32 -41.80
CA ILE A 206 16.74 5.47 -42.81
C ILE A 206 15.74 4.85 -43.79
N LEU A 207 14.56 4.45 -43.29
CA LEU A 207 13.51 3.87 -44.12
C LEU A 207 12.89 4.91 -45.06
N ARG A 208 12.64 6.13 -44.55
CA ARG A 208 12.03 7.26 -45.29
C ARG A 208 12.98 7.91 -46.30
N GLU A 209 14.28 7.91 -46.06
CA GLU A 209 15.23 8.42 -47.05
C GLU A 209 15.20 7.53 -48.30
N ASN A 210 14.71 8.08 -49.42
CA ASN A 210 14.97 7.51 -50.73
C ASN A 210 16.48 7.52 -50.94
N PRO A 211 17.12 6.42 -51.38
CA PRO A 211 18.55 6.40 -51.58
C PRO A 211 18.91 7.35 -52.73
N GLN A 212 19.22 8.61 -52.40
CA GLN A 212 19.95 9.45 -53.33
C GLN A 212 21.36 8.89 -53.36
N MET A 213 21.69 8.15 -54.44
CA MET A 213 23.04 7.63 -54.68
C MET A 213 24.02 8.80 -54.77
N PRO A 214 24.86 9.08 -53.75
CA PRO A 214 25.94 10.03 -53.94
C PRO A 214 27.09 9.21 -54.54
N ARG A 215 27.28 9.33 -55.86
CA ARG A 215 28.48 8.87 -56.54
C ARG A 215 29.70 9.66 -56.04
N ARG A 216 30.22 9.38 -54.85
CA ARG A 216 31.66 9.47 -54.53
C ARG A 216 32.01 9.05 -53.10
N LYS A 217 33.13 8.34 -53.03
CA LYS A 217 33.80 7.74 -51.87
C LYS A 217 33.79 8.63 -50.62
N MET A 218 33.29 8.11 -49.49
CA MET A 218 33.80 8.47 -48.16
C MET A 218 33.45 7.42 -47.10
N ARG A 219 34.51 6.94 -46.42
CA ARG A 219 34.63 6.20 -45.15
C ARG A 219 33.48 5.28 -44.70
N PHE A 220 33.85 4.02 -44.42
CA PHE A 220 33.11 3.00 -43.66
C PHE A 220 32.40 3.59 -42.43
N ARG A 221 31.15 4.01 -42.59
CA ARG A 221 30.10 3.89 -41.59
C ARG A 221 29.23 2.78 -42.16
N SER A 222 29.15 1.63 -41.51
CA SER A 222 28.19 0.59 -41.87
C SER A 222 26.80 1.21 -41.79
N ARG A 223 26.29 1.66 -42.95
CA ARG A 223 24.91 2.12 -43.04
C ARG A 223 24.07 0.89 -42.78
N VAL A 224 23.34 0.89 -41.66
CA VAL A 224 22.34 -0.13 -41.35
C VAL A 224 21.43 -0.22 -42.57
N GLY A 225 21.35 -1.39 -43.19
CA GLY A 225 20.51 -1.61 -44.36
C GLY A 225 19.05 -1.28 -44.06
N LYS A 226 18.26 -0.92 -45.08
CA LYS A 226 16.82 -0.73 -44.92
C LYS A 226 16.14 -1.96 -44.32
N GLU A 227 16.62 -3.15 -44.68
CA GLU A 227 16.16 -4.43 -44.11
C GLU A 227 16.38 -4.55 -42.61
N PHE A 228 17.57 -4.19 -42.10
CA PHE A 228 17.85 -4.18 -40.66
C PHE A 228 17.00 -3.15 -39.92
N SER A 229 16.74 -1.99 -40.55
CA SER A 229 15.90 -0.94 -39.97
C SER A 229 14.43 -1.38 -39.88
N ALA A 230 13.91 -2.04 -40.93
CA ALA A 230 12.58 -2.62 -40.93
C ALA A 230 12.46 -3.76 -39.91
N ALA A 231 13.45 -4.66 -39.85
CA ALA A 231 13.49 -5.75 -38.88
C ALA A 231 13.48 -5.25 -37.43
N PHE A 232 14.21 -4.17 -37.12
CA PHE A 232 14.19 -3.57 -35.78
C PHE A 232 12.83 -2.98 -35.43
N ILE A 233 12.15 -2.31 -36.36
CA ILE A 233 10.80 -1.76 -36.14
C ILE A 233 9.79 -2.90 -35.92
N ILE A 234 9.89 -3.98 -36.70
CA ILE A 234 9.04 -5.18 -36.53
C ILE A 234 9.31 -5.83 -35.16
N LEU A 235 10.57 -5.97 -34.75
CA LEU A 235 10.95 -6.48 -33.43
C LEU A 235 10.36 -5.60 -32.32
N MET A 236 10.45 -4.28 -32.45
CA MET A 236 9.89 -3.34 -31.48
C MET A 236 8.37 -3.49 -31.39
N PHE A 237 7.70 -3.61 -32.55
CA PHE A 237 6.26 -3.85 -32.61
C PHE A 237 5.89 -5.17 -31.93
N LEU A 238 6.65 -6.24 -32.18
CA LEU A 238 6.43 -7.57 -31.58
C LEU A 238 6.63 -7.56 -30.05
N LEU A 239 7.62 -6.84 -29.53
CA LEU A 239 7.80 -6.68 -28.08
C LEU A 239 6.62 -5.95 -27.43
N LEU A 240 6.08 -4.94 -28.11
CA LEU A 240 4.90 -4.20 -27.64
C LEU A 240 3.63 -5.06 -27.72
N THR A 241 3.44 -5.87 -28.77
CA THR A 241 2.28 -6.77 -28.86
C THR A 241 2.31 -7.85 -27.78
N VAL A 242 3.47 -8.40 -27.43
CA VAL A 242 3.63 -9.33 -26.29
C VAL A 242 3.19 -8.71 -24.96
N THR A 243 3.29 -7.40 -24.83
CA THR A 243 2.97 -6.69 -23.57
C THR A 243 1.53 -6.24 -23.52
N PHE A 244 1.00 -5.68 -24.60
CA PHE A 244 -0.33 -5.05 -24.62
C PHE A 244 -1.43 -5.92 -25.22
N VAL A 245 -1.11 -6.89 -26.07
CA VAL A 245 -2.09 -7.63 -26.87
C VAL A 245 -2.15 -9.10 -26.46
N LEU A 246 -1.01 -9.76 -26.27
CA LEU A 246 -1.01 -11.18 -25.94
C LEU A 246 -1.51 -11.43 -24.50
N PRO A 247 -2.32 -12.48 -24.29
CA PRO A 247 -2.74 -12.91 -22.96
C PRO A 247 -1.59 -13.58 -22.20
N SER A 248 -1.69 -13.60 -20.87
CA SER A 248 -0.88 -14.48 -20.02
C SER A 248 -1.35 -15.94 -20.17
N ALA A 249 -0.47 -16.89 -19.86
CA ALA A 249 -0.82 -18.31 -19.89
C ALA A 249 -2.09 -18.57 -19.06
N GLY A 250 -3.14 -19.12 -19.69
CA GLY A 250 -4.43 -19.41 -19.05
C GLY A 250 -5.45 -18.25 -19.04
N ALA A 251 -5.13 -17.07 -19.58
CA ALA A 251 -6.06 -15.96 -19.67
C ALA A 251 -6.63 -15.77 -21.09
N ASN A 252 -7.89 -15.37 -21.18
CA ASN A 252 -8.54 -15.06 -22.47
C ASN A 252 -8.38 -13.58 -22.87
N ASN A 253 -8.07 -12.72 -21.90
CA ASN A 253 -7.94 -11.28 -22.08
C ASN A 253 -6.46 -10.86 -22.21
N PRO A 254 -6.17 -9.74 -22.90
CA PRO A 254 -4.83 -9.15 -22.89
C PRO A 254 -4.33 -8.93 -21.47
N ARG A 255 -3.02 -9.15 -21.24
CA ARG A 255 -2.41 -9.11 -19.90
C ARG A 255 -2.78 -7.88 -19.08
N VAL A 256 -2.83 -6.70 -19.70
CA VAL A 256 -3.14 -5.44 -19.01
C VAL A 256 -4.59 -5.42 -18.52
N ILE A 257 -5.53 -5.92 -19.34
CA ILE A 257 -6.95 -5.96 -18.98
C ILE A 257 -7.19 -7.01 -17.90
N ASP A 258 -6.58 -8.20 -18.04
CA ASP A 258 -6.75 -9.27 -17.06
C ASP A 258 -6.22 -8.90 -15.67
N ARG A 259 -5.13 -8.12 -15.62
CA ARG A 259 -4.56 -7.59 -14.37
C ARG A 259 -5.39 -6.48 -13.74
N ALA A 260 -5.99 -5.62 -14.58
CA ALA A 260 -6.88 -4.55 -14.10
C ALA A 260 -8.25 -5.09 -13.66
N ASN A 261 -8.65 -6.26 -14.17
CA ASN A 261 -9.94 -6.88 -13.87
C ASN A 261 -9.88 -7.73 -12.59
N SER A 262 -9.59 -7.10 -11.46
CA SER A 262 -9.77 -7.68 -10.13
C SER A 262 -11.10 -7.21 -9.52
N PRO A 263 -11.88 -8.11 -8.89
CA PRO A 263 -13.09 -7.70 -8.16
C PRO A 263 -12.73 -6.76 -7.02
N THR A 264 -13.67 -5.91 -6.62
CA THR A 264 -13.50 -5.08 -5.43
C THR A 264 -13.35 -5.97 -4.20
N THR A 265 -12.56 -5.53 -3.23
CA THR A 265 -12.18 -6.35 -2.05
C THR A 265 -13.40 -6.91 -1.33
N ILE A 266 -14.45 -6.11 -1.10
CA ILE A 266 -15.68 -6.59 -0.45
C ILE A 266 -16.43 -7.62 -1.30
N ALA A 267 -16.45 -7.49 -2.63
CA ALA A 267 -17.14 -8.43 -3.50
C ALA A 267 -16.45 -9.81 -3.52
N ALA A 268 -15.14 -9.85 -3.26
CA ALA A 268 -14.38 -11.09 -3.12
C ALA A 268 -14.13 -11.46 -1.64
N SER A 269 -14.81 -10.82 -0.68
CA SER A 269 -14.60 -11.06 0.76
C SER A 269 -13.14 -10.93 1.24
N SER A 270 -12.37 -10.04 0.60
CA SER A 270 -10.91 -9.86 0.80
C SER A 270 -10.07 -11.09 0.48
N LEU A 271 -10.60 -12.03 -0.30
CA LEU A 271 -9.92 -13.25 -0.70
C LEU A 271 -9.23 -13.06 -2.05
N PRO A 272 -8.12 -13.77 -2.32
CA PRO A 272 -7.38 -13.67 -3.58
C PRO A 272 -8.05 -14.45 -4.72
N ILE A 273 -9.37 -14.32 -4.86
CA ILE A 273 -10.16 -14.99 -5.90
C ILE A 273 -10.91 -14.02 -6.78
N ARG A 274 -11.11 -14.44 -8.03
CA ARG A 274 -11.88 -13.72 -9.04
C ARG A 274 -13.33 -14.22 -9.08
N ALA A 275 -13.94 -14.33 -7.91
CA ALA A 275 -15.34 -14.73 -7.76
C ALA A 275 -16.05 -13.79 -6.78
N GLN A 276 -17.36 -13.67 -6.93
CA GLN A 276 -18.19 -12.96 -5.96
C GLN A 276 -18.48 -13.89 -4.79
N VAL A 277 -18.10 -13.45 -3.60
CA VAL A 277 -18.31 -14.14 -2.32
C VAL A 277 -19.29 -13.27 -1.54
N SER A 278 -20.53 -13.73 -1.39
CA SER A 278 -21.61 -12.92 -0.82
C SER A 278 -21.58 -12.82 0.71
N ASP A 279 -20.80 -13.68 1.38
CA ASP A 279 -20.78 -13.82 2.85
C ASP A 279 -20.72 -12.48 3.61
N TRP A 280 -19.83 -11.57 3.20
CA TRP A 280 -19.75 -10.23 3.80
C TRP A 280 -20.99 -9.39 3.54
N LEU A 281 -21.49 -9.35 2.31
CA LEU A 281 -22.67 -8.56 1.96
C LEU A 281 -23.93 -9.07 2.66
N ASP A 282 -24.09 -10.39 2.74
CA ASP A 282 -25.22 -11.03 3.41
C ASP A 282 -25.19 -10.76 4.92
N THR A 283 -24.00 -10.86 5.54
CA THR A 283 -23.83 -10.56 6.96
C THR A 283 -24.07 -9.08 7.28
N LEU A 284 -23.54 -8.17 6.46
CA LEU A 284 -23.75 -6.73 6.65
C LEU A 284 -25.24 -6.35 6.50
N ASN A 285 -25.93 -6.92 5.53
CA ASN A 285 -27.37 -6.74 5.36
C ASN A 285 -28.17 -7.33 6.53
N TRP A 286 -27.78 -8.52 7.03
CA TRP A 286 -28.39 -9.12 8.20
C TRP A 286 -28.23 -8.23 9.43
N MET A 287 -27.02 -7.73 9.71
CA MET A 287 -26.77 -6.83 10.84
C MET A 287 -27.58 -5.54 10.72
N ARG A 288 -27.72 -5.00 9.52
CA ARG A 288 -28.49 -3.78 9.27
C ARG A 288 -29.96 -3.92 9.70
N VAL A 289 -30.56 -5.08 9.43
CA VAL A 289 -32.00 -5.34 9.64
C VAL A 289 -32.30 -5.90 11.03
N ASN A 290 -31.40 -6.71 11.61
CA ASN A 290 -31.68 -7.47 12.83
C ASN A 290 -31.09 -6.87 14.10
N LEU A 291 -30.02 -6.08 14.00
CA LEU A 291 -29.41 -5.42 15.17
C LEU A 291 -30.01 -4.01 15.35
N ASN A 292 -30.09 -3.56 16.61
CA ASN A 292 -30.62 -2.25 16.95
C ASN A 292 -29.66 -1.13 16.50
N GLU A 293 -30.16 0.10 16.40
CA GLU A 293 -29.32 1.26 16.04
C GLU A 293 -28.27 1.59 17.11
N SER A 294 -28.54 1.28 18.38
CA SER A 294 -27.62 1.48 19.50
C SER A 294 -26.56 0.39 19.64
N ASP A 295 -26.67 -0.70 18.87
CA ASP A 295 -25.78 -1.85 19.00
C ASP A 295 -24.42 -1.52 18.39
N VAL A 296 -23.36 -1.60 19.19
CA VAL A 296 -21.97 -1.44 18.73
C VAL A 296 -21.35 -2.80 18.44
N VAL A 297 -20.73 -2.92 17.27
CA VAL A 297 -20.04 -4.13 16.80
C VAL A 297 -18.53 -3.94 16.95
N ALA A 298 -17.88 -4.81 17.72
CA ALA A 298 -16.42 -4.91 17.79
C ALA A 298 -15.91 -5.88 16.72
N SER A 299 -14.94 -5.44 15.93
CA SER A 299 -14.28 -6.25 14.89
C SER A 299 -12.83 -5.84 14.77
N TRP A 300 -12.05 -6.57 13.98
CA TRP A 300 -10.76 -6.06 13.52
C TRP A 300 -10.95 -4.77 12.67
N TRP A 301 -9.95 -3.89 12.68
CA TRP A 301 -10.05 -2.54 12.11
C TRP A 301 -10.24 -2.53 10.59
N ASP A 302 -9.82 -3.59 9.89
CA ASP A 302 -9.98 -3.76 8.44
C ASP A 302 -11.44 -3.67 7.96
N TYR A 303 -12.41 -3.99 8.83
CA TYR A 303 -13.81 -4.15 8.45
C TYR A 303 -14.70 -2.97 8.87
N GLY A 304 -14.16 -2.00 9.61
CA GLY A 304 -14.98 -0.96 10.25
C GLY A 304 -15.77 -0.11 9.25
N TYR A 305 -15.17 0.26 8.12
CA TYR A 305 -15.89 0.98 7.06
C TYR A 305 -17.00 0.16 6.41
N TRP A 306 -16.84 -1.17 6.29
CA TRP A 306 -17.89 -2.02 5.72
C TRP A 306 -19.11 -2.08 6.65
N ILE A 307 -18.86 -2.28 7.94
CA ILE A 307 -19.91 -2.32 8.97
C ILE A 307 -20.62 -0.97 9.06
N THR A 308 -19.89 0.15 9.04
CA THR A 308 -20.48 1.49 9.11
C THR A 308 -21.25 1.83 7.82
N ALA A 309 -20.65 1.65 6.64
CA ALA A 309 -21.23 2.14 5.39
C ALA A 309 -22.37 1.26 4.85
N ILE A 310 -22.26 -0.07 4.98
CA ILE A 310 -23.25 -1.02 4.45
C ILE A 310 -24.14 -1.55 5.56
N GLY A 311 -23.53 -1.96 6.68
CA GLY A 311 -24.25 -2.46 7.85
C GLY A 311 -25.04 -1.38 8.60
N ASN A 312 -24.69 -0.10 8.43
CA ASN A 312 -25.27 1.03 9.18
C ASN A 312 -25.26 0.76 10.69
N LYS A 313 -24.10 0.40 11.22
CA LYS A 313 -23.87 0.13 12.64
C LYS A 313 -22.62 0.83 13.14
N THR A 314 -22.61 1.18 14.42
CA THR A 314 -21.46 1.79 15.08
C THR A 314 -20.38 0.73 15.29
N THR A 315 -19.13 1.05 14.97
CA THR A 315 -17.98 0.16 15.15
C THR A 315 -17.04 0.70 16.21
N LEU A 316 -16.40 -0.21 16.96
CA LEU A 316 -15.41 0.17 17.96
C LEU A 316 -14.10 0.70 17.34
N VAL A 317 -13.67 0.14 16.21
CA VAL A 317 -12.46 0.56 15.49
C VAL A 317 -12.72 0.58 13.99
N ASP A 318 -11.96 1.38 13.23
CA ASP A 318 -12.14 1.56 11.80
C ASP A 318 -10.84 1.63 10.99
N ASN A 319 -10.99 1.61 9.66
CA ASN A 319 -9.90 1.70 8.70
C ASN A 319 -9.17 3.05 8.69
N GLY A 320 -9.69 4.06 9.40
CA GLY A 320 -9.07 5.36 9.54
C GLY A 320 -7.85 5.35 10.47
N THR A 321 -7.80 4.37 11.37
CA THR A 321 -6.67 4.07 12.27
C THR A 321 -6.12 5.26 13.07
N ILE A 322 -6.99 6.23 13.36
CA ILE A 322 -6.63 7.49 14.03
C ILE A 322 -6.14 7.23 15.47
N ASN A 323 -6.79 6.32 16.19
CA ASN A 323 -6.44 5.97 17.56
C ASN A 323 -5.80 4.57 17.63
N ALA A 324 -4.48 4.51 17.47
CA ALA A 324 -3.72 3.26 17.49
C ALA A 324 -3.82 2.52 18.85
N THR A 325 -3.95 3.24 19.96
CA THR A 325 -4.10 2.65 21.30
C THR A 325 -5.39 1.86 21.42
N GLN A 326 -6.49 2.35 20.83
CA GLN A 326 -7.77 1.65 20.82
C GLN A 326 -7.70 0.36 19.99
N ILE A 327 -7.00 0.39 18.85
CA ILE A 327 -6.76 -0.82 18.04
C ILE A 327 -5.89 -1.82 18.81
N SER A 328 -4.87 -1.35 19.54
CA SER A 328 -4.03 -2.19 20.39
C SER A 328 -4.84 -2.95 21.45
N LEU A 329 -5.77 -2.26 22.12
CA LEU A 329 -6.68 -2.87 23.10
C LEU A 329 -7.63 -3.89 22.46
N VAL A 330 -8.15 -3.63 21.25
CA VAL A 330 -8.95 -4.60 20.49
C VAL A 330 -8.11 -5.83 20.12
N GLY A 331 -6.84 -5.64 19.75
CA GLY A 331 -5.90 -6.74 19.52
C GLY A 331 -5.63 -7.56 20.78
N GLN A 332 -5.47 -6.92 21.94
CA GLN A 332 -5.35 -7.61 23.22
C GLN A 332 -6.60 -8.40 23.57
N MET A 333 -7.80 -7.85 23.31
CA MET A 333 -9.09 -8.51 23.54
C MET A 333 -9.23 -9.80 22.72
N PHE A 334 -8.85 -9.77 21.44
CA PHE A 334 -8.86 -10.98 20.61
C PHE A 334 -7.85 -12.04 21.07
N MET A 335 -6.70 -11.62 21.61
CA MET A 335 -5.61 -12.50 22.04
C MET A 335 -5.67 -12.91 23.51
N SER A 336 -6.62 -12.40 24.29
CA SER A 336 -6.89 -12.82 25.68
C SER A 336 -7.82 -14.04 25.73
N ASN A 337 -7.95 -14.65 26.90
CA ASN A 337 -9.03 -15.61 27.18
C ASN A 337 -10.40 -14.89 27.29
N GLU A 338 -11.50 -15.63 27.38
CA GLU A 338 -12.85 -15.03 27.40
C GLU A 338 -13.03 -14.04 28.55
N THR A 339 -12.61 -14.38 29.77
CA THR A 339 -12.72 -13.49 30.93
C THR A 339 -11.93 -12.19 30.74
N GLY A 340 -10.71 -12.27 30.20
CA GLY A 340 -9.90 -11.09 29.91
C GLY A 340 -10.45 -10.24 28.76
N ALA A 341 -11.08 -10.87 27.76
CA ALA A 341 -11.74 -10.17 26.67
C ALA A 341 -12.94 -9.37 27.18
N ILE A 342 -13.77 -9.97 28.04
CA ILE A 342 -14.91 -9.30 28.69
C ILE A 342 -14.43 -8.13 29.53
N GLU A 343 -13.39 -8.29 30.34
CA GLU A 343 -12.84 -7.19 31.14
C GLU A 343 -12.42 -6.00 30.25
N ILE A 344 -11.82 -6.26 29.08
CA ILE A 344 -11.46 -5.20 28.14
C ILE A 344 -12.70 -4.54 27.52
N LEU A 345 -13.70 -5.33 27.13
CA LEU A 345 -14.97 -4.82 26.57
C LEU A 345 -15.74 -3.97 27.60
N GLU A 346 -15.80 -4.41 28.86
CA GLU A 346 -16.40 -3.67 29.97
C GLU A 346 -15.69 -2.34 30.21
N ARG A 347 -14.35 -2.33 30.22
CA ARG A 347 -13.58 -1.07 30.35
C ARG A 347 -13.89 -0.07 29.23
N PHE A 348 -14.24 -0.53 28.03
CA PHE A 348 -14.72 0.36 26.96
C PHE A 348 -16.13 0.89 27.24
N ASN A 349 -17.03 0.03 27.72
CA ASN A 349 -18.40 0.42 28.06
C ASN A 349 -18.43 1.41 29.26
N GLU A 350 -17.59 1.20 30.27
CA GLU A 350 -17.47 2.06 31.46
C GLU A 350 -16.97 3.48 31.13
N ARG A 351 -16.17 3.63 30.08
CA ARG A 351 -15.74 4.96 29.59
C ARG A 351 -16.90 5.78 29.00
N GLY A 352 -18.08 5.16 28.85
CA GLY A 352 -19.34 5.84 28.50
C GLY A 352 -19.47 6.18 27.02
N GLU A 353 -18.56 5.72 26.18
CA GLU A 353 -18.53 6.06 24.75
C GLU A 353 -19.28 5.04 23.88
N TYR A 354 -19.40 3.78 24.33
CA TYR A 354 -19.95 2.68 23.53
C TYR A 354 -20.75 1.69 24.38
N ASN A 355 -21.76 1.05 23.78
CA ASN A 355 -22.43 -0.13 24.32
C ASN A 355 -22.12 -1.32 23.39
N ILE A 356 -20.99 -1.97 23.63
CA ILE A 356 -20.50 -3.07 22.79
C ILE A 356 -21.38 -4.28 23.03
N THR A 357 -22.13 -4.68 22.01
CA THR A 357 -23.12 -5.77 22.13
C THR A 357 -22.71 -6.99 21.33
N HIS A 358 -21.92 -6.82 20.28
CA HIS A 358 -21.56 -7.89 19.35
C HIS A 358 -20.07 -7.87 19.03
N VAL A 359 -19.51 -9.06 18.79
CA VAL A 359 -18.17 -9.28 18.24
C VAL A 359 -18.31 -9.96 16.88
N LEU A 360 -17.60 -9.44 15.88
CA LEU A 360 -17.56 -9.98 14.54
C LEU A 360 -16.17 -10.54 14.24
N VAL A 361 -16.13 -11.78 13.74
CA VAL A 361 -14.91 -12.48 13.32
C VAL A 361 -15.11 -13.01 11.90
N PHE A 362 -14.08 -12.87 11.06
CA PHE A 362 -14.06 -13.38 9.69
C PHE A 362 -13.05 -14.53 9.58
N HIS A 363 -13.57 -15.74 9.46
CA HIS A 363 -12.76 -16.95 9.40
C HIS A 363 -12.78 -17.55 7.99
N THR A 364 -11.64 -18.12 7.58
CA THR A 364 -11.49 -18.77 6.29
C THR A 364 -10.73 -20.08 6.47
N PHE A 365 -11.26 -21.16 5.94
CA PHE A 365 -10.68 -22.49 6.04
C PHE A 365 -10.72 -23.19 4.69
N ALA A 366 -9.78 -24.09 4.45
CA ALA A 366 -9.58 -24.80 3.21
C ALA A 366 -9.74 -26.32 3.40
N THR A 367 -10.01 -27.02 2.31
CA THR A 367 -10.05 -28.47 2.22
C THR A 367 -9.35 -28.93 0.96
N ASP A 368 -8.60 -30.02 1.08
CA ASP A 368 -8.02 -30.77 -0.05
C ASP A 368 -8.87 -31.99 -0.42
N GLY A 369 -10.05 -32.14 0.20
CA GLY A 369 -10.94 -33.30 0.07
C GLY A 369 -10.65 -34.41 1.08
N SER A 370 -9.53 -34.36 1.80
CA SER A 370 -9.15 -35.33 2.84
C SER A 370 -9.15 -34.71 4.24
N LYS A 371 -8.70 -33.47 4.38
CA LYS A 371 -8.61 -32.73 5.65
C LYS A 371 -9.07 -31.30 5.47
N ILE A 372 -9.56 -30.72 6.57
CA ILE A 372 -9.88 -29.29 6.66
C ILE A 372 -8.81 -28.62 7.51
N TYR A 373 -8.28 -27.50 7.02
CA TYR A 373 -7.23 -26.73 7.67
C TYR A 373 -7.45 -25.23 7.45
N ASP A 374 -6.72 -24.39 8.17
CA ASP A 374 -6.92 -22.94 8.08
C ASP A 374 -6.30 -22.36 6.79
N ALA A 375 -7.01 -21.45 6.13
CA ALA A 375 -6.65 -21.03 4.77
C ALA A 375 -5.55 -19.96 4.69
N GLY A 376 -5.15 -19.35 5.82
CA GLY A 376 -4.18 -18.26 5.86
C GLY A 376 -4.76 -16.87 5.56
N TYR A 377 -6.09 -16.72 5.52
CA TYR A 377 -6.79 -15.47 5.18
C TYR A 377 -7.77 -15.06 6.29
N GLY A 378 -8.43 -13.92 6.08
CA GLY A 378 -9.31 -13.33 7.08
C GLY A 378 -8.58 -12.98 8.38
N ASP A 379 -9.22 -13.25 9.51
CA ASP A 379 -8.65 -13.00 10.84
C ASP A 379 -7.61 -14.03 11.24
N GLU A 380 -7.69 -15.26 10.71
CA GLU A 380 -6.67 -16.28 10.91
C GLU A 380 -5.35 -15.89 10.23
N GLY A 381 -5.38 -15.25 9.07
CA GLY A 381 -4.17 -14.68 8.47
C GLY A 381 -3.60 -13.46 9.21
N LYS A 382 -4.34 -12.90 10.20
CA LYS A 382 -4.05 -11.59 10.82
C LYS A 382 -3.82 -11.64 12.33
N TRP A 383 -4.11 -12.74 13.02
CA TRP A 383 -3.95 -12.83 14.48
C TRP A 383 -2.54 -12.44 14.96
N ARG A 384 -1.48 -12.75 14.19
CA ARG A 384 -0.10 -12.33 14.51
C ARG A 384 0.03 -10.81 14.60
N TRP A 385 -0.66 -10.07 13.72
CA TRP A 385 -0.71 -8.62 13.78
C TRP A 385 -1.55 -8.14 14.96
N MET A 386 -2.63 -8.83 15.31
CA MET A 386 -3.43 -8.52 16.50
C MET A 386 -2.59 -8.65 17.77
N ALA A 387 -1.80 -9.71 17.88
CA ALA A 387 -0.85 -9.93 18.97
C ALA A 387 0.23 -8.84 19.01
N ARG A 388 0.93 -8.62 17.90
CA ARG A 388 2.01 -7.62 17.81
C ARG A 388 1.51 -6.24 18.17
N ILE A 389 0.47 -5.74 17.49
CA ILE A 389 -0.12 -4.41 17.73
C ILE A 389 -0.67 -4.29 19.16
N GLY A 390 -1.14 -5.40 19.74
CA GLY A 390 -1.51 -5.51 21.14
C GLY A 390 -0.33 -5.42 22.13
N GLY A 391 0.92 -5.35 21.66
CA GLY A 391 2.12 -5.37 22.49
C GLY A 391 2.45 -6.77 23.03
N LEU A 392 1.91 -7.82 22.42
CA LEU A 392 2.09 -9.21 22.81
C LEU A 392 3.09 -9.90 21.87
N ASP A 393 3.83 -10.86 22.41
CA ASP A 393 4.76 -11.70 21.63
C ASP A 393 3.97 -12.80 20.90
N ASP A 394 3.93 -12.73 19.57
CA ASP A 394 3.13 -13.65 18.73
C ASP A 394 3.62 -15.09 18.81
N ASN A 395 4.92 -15.32 19.03
CA ASN A 395 5.49 -16.67 19.09
C ASN A 395 4.95 -17.49 20.27
N LYS A 396 4.44 -16.82 21.33
CA LYS A 396 3.88 -17.51 22.50
C LYS A 396 2.50 -18.12 22.25
N TYR A 397 1.81 -17.70 21.18
CA TYR A 397 0.46 -18.17 20.85
C TYR A 397 0.45 -19.22 19.73
N GLY A 398 1.61 -19.47 19.10
CA GLY A 398 1.74 -20.45 18.03
C GLY A 398 2.88 -20.08 17.07
N ASN A 399 3.87 -20.95 16.92
CA ASN A 399 4.93 -20.75 15.93
C ASN A 399 4.48 -21.04 14.49
N SER A 400 3.51 -21.94 14.28
CA SER A 400 2.99 -22.27 12.96
C SER A 400 1.72 -21.47 12.66
N THR A 401 0.59 -21.89 13.24
CA THR A 401 -0.71 -21.23 13.20
C THR A 401 -1.19 -20.93 14.61
N LEU A 402 -2.29 -20.19 14.77
CA LEU A 402 -2.81 -19.88 16.10
C LEU A 402 -3.16 -21.18 16.84
N GLY A 403 -2.60 -21.39 18.03
CA GLY A 403 -2.85 -22.60 18.81
C GLY A 403 -2.02 -23.81 18.42
N VAL A 404 -1.09 -23.67 17.45
CA VAL A 404 -0.23 -24.77 17.00
C VAL A 404 1.23 -24.32 16.91
N ASP A 405 2.08 -25.02 17.67
CA ASP A 405 3.52 -24.93 17.56
C ASP A 405 4.03 -26.03 16.61
N TRP A 406 5.04 -25.70 15.82
CA TRP A 406 5.75 -26.67 14.98
C TRP A 406 7.22 -26.70 15.39
N VAL A 407 7.75 -27.91 15.55
CA VAL A 407 9.16 -28.19 15.82
C VAL A 407 9.67 -29.18 14.80
N ASP A 408 10.53 -28.70 13.89
CA ASP A 408 11.24 -29.53 12.93
C ASP A 408 12.16 -30.50 13.68
N THR A 409 11.76 -31.77 13.75
CA THR A 409 12.50 -32.82 14.49
C THR A 409 13.42 -33.60 13.56
N ASN A 410 13.20 -33.50 12.25
CA ASN A 410 13.86 -34.31 11.22
C ASN A 410 14.77 -33.49 10.28
N ASP A 411 14.87 -32.17 10.48
CA ASP A 411 15.62 -31.17 9.69
C ASP A 411 15.22 -31.13 8.19
N ASP A 412 13.99 -31.52 7.85
CA ASP A 412 13.49 -31.53 6.47
C ASP A 412 12.82 -30.23 6.04
N GLY A 413 12.59 -29.31 6.99
CA GLY A 413 11.98 -28.01 6.77
C GLY A 413 10.50 -28.05 6.37
N GLN A 414 9.80 -29.17 6.56
CA GLN A 414 8.39 -29.33 6.25
C GLN A 414 7.59 -29.76 7.50
N PRO A 415 6.50 -29.06 7.85
CA PRO A 415 5.66 -29.47 8.97
C PRO A 415 4.97 -30.80 8.68
N GLN A 416 5.33 -31.82 9.45
CA GLN A 416 4.64 -33.12 9.46
C GLN A 416 3.63 -33.19 10.62
N ASP A 417 2.56 -33.98 10.47
CA ASP A 417 1.46 -34.06 11.46
C ASP A 417 1.94 -34.47 12.86
N ASP A 418 3.03 -35.26 12.96
CA ASP A 418 3.64 -35.73 14.20
C ASP A 418 4.56 -34.69 14.87
N GLU A 419 4.84 -33.57 14.19
CA GLU A 419 5.67 -32.46 14.65
C GLU A 419 4.84 -31.24 15.10
N LEU A 420 3.51 -31.33 15.01
CA LEU A 420 2.58 -30.29 15.41
C LEU A 420 2.17 -30.48 16.88
N ILE A 421 2.53 -29.52 17.71
CA ILE A 421 2.26 -29.51 19.15
C ILE A 421 1.14 -28.50 19.42
N VAL A 422 0.14 -28.92 20.19
CA VAL A 422 -0.96 -28.05 20.61
C VAL A 422 -0.45 -27.00 21.59
N ASN A 423 -0.66 -25.73 21.26
CA ASN A 423 -0.33 -24.60 22.14
C ASN A 423 -1.57 -24.21 22.95
N GLU A 424 -1.61 -24.58 24.23
CA GLU A 424 -2.72 -24.28 25.13
C GLU A 424 -3.03 -22.79 25.22
N ARG A 425 -2.01 -21.93 25.16
CA ARG A 425 -2.19 -20.48 25.25
C ARG A 425 -2.89 -19.95 24.00
N GLY A 426 -2.49 -20.38 22.82
CA GLY A 426 -3.16 -20.03 21.56
C GLY A 426 -4.61 -20.52 21.52
N ASN A 427 -4.85 -21.77 21.93
CA ASN A 427 -6.19 -22.36 21.98
C ASN A 427 -7.12 -21.67 22.98
N SER A 428 -6.57 -21.12 24.06
CA SER A 428 -7.36 -20.40 25.07
C SER A 428 -7.84 -19.02 24.63
N THR A 429 -7.32 -18.49 23.51
CA THR A 429 -7.66 -17.14 23.03
C THR A 429 -9.10 -17.07 22.52
N VAL A 430 -9.75 -15.92 22.72
CA VAL A 430 -11.12 -15.68 22.24
C VAL A 430 -11.20 -15.83 20.73
N ILE A 431 -10.25 -15.24 20.00
CA ILE A 431 -10.29 -15.32 18.54
C ILE A 431 -10.17 -16.75 18.02
N TYR A 432 -9.33 -17.59 18.65
CA TYR A 432 -9.27 -19.02 18.33
C TYR A 432 -10.63 -19.68 18.58
N LYS A 433 -11.17 -19.54 19.78
CA LYS A 433 -12.46 -20.16 20.14
C LYS A 433 -13.58 -19.73 19.19
N LEU A 434 -13.72 -18.43 18.89
CA LEU A 434 -14.76 -17.91 18.00
C LEU A 434 -14.60 -18.40 16.55
N MET A 435 -13.37 -18.53 16.04
CA MET A 435 -13.15 -19.04 14.68
C MET A 435 -13.43 -20.55 14.59
N HIS A 436 -12.84 -21.32 15.50
CA HIS A 436 -12.91 -22.78 15.46
C HIS A 436 -14.30 -23.30 15.84
N TYR A 437 -15.02 -22.61 16.74
CA TYR A 437 -16.42 -22.92 17.07
C TYR A 437 -17.32 -22.83 15.83
N ALA A 438 -17.19 -21.74 15.04
CA ALA A 438 -17.96 -21.58 13.81
C ALA A 438 -17.61 -22.66 12.78
N ARG A 439 -16.32 -22.93 12.58
CA ARG A 439 -15.84 -23.97 11.66
C ARG A 439 -16.41 -25.34 12.03
N GLU A 440 -16.26 -25.76 13.27
CA GLU A 440 -16.72 -27.08 13.74
C GLU A 440 -18.25 -27.21 13.66
N THR A 441 -18.99 -26.17 14.05
CA THR A 441 -20.46 -26.16 13.97
C THR A 441 -20.95 -26.27 12.52
N LEU A 442 -20.25 -25.64 11.58
CA LEU A 442 -20.64 -25.68 10.17
C LEU A 442 -20.24 -26.98 9.48
N VAL A 443 -19.08 -27.54 9.82
CA VAL A 443 -18.54 -28.75 9.18
C VAL A 443 -19.12 -30.02 9.82
N TYR A 444 -19.08 -30.12 11.14
CA TYR A 444 -19.43 -31.33 11.89
C TYR A 444 -20.83 -31.28 12.51
N GLY A 445 -21.47 -30.11 12.53
CA GLY A 445 -22.80 -29.92 13.12
C GLY A 445 -22.79 -29.66 14.63
N SER A 446 -21.65 -29.88 15.30
CA SER A 446 -21.42 -29.58 16.71
C SER A 446 -19.95 -29.20 16.93
N SER A 447 -19.69 -28.40 17.96
CA SER A 447 -18.34 -28.04 18.40
C SER A 447 -18.11 -28.52 19.84
N ASP A 448 -16.90 -29.00 20.12
CA ASP A 448 -16.47 -29.35 21.48
C ASP A 448 -16.05 -28.10 22.28
N ILE A 449 -15.87 -26.97 21.60
CA ILE A 449 -15.51 -25.69 22.20
C ILE A 449 -16.74 -25.10 22.89
N GLN A 450 -16.60 -24.83 24.19
CA GLN A 450 -17.61 -24.11 24.97
C GLN A 450 -17.26 -22.62 25.01
N LEU A 451 -18.23 -21.78 24.64
CA LEU A 451 -18.18 -20.33 24.77
C LEU A 451 -19.01 -19.94 26.00
N GLU A 452 -18.39 -19.29 26.98
CA GLU A 452 -19.03 -18.91 28.24
C GLU A 452 -19.72 -17.54 28.10
N HIS A 453 -19.03 -16.56 27.51
CA HIS A 453 -19.50 -15.17 27.43
C HIS A 453 -19.91 -14.72 26.01
N PHE A 454 -19.83 -15.61 25.01
CA PHE A 454 -20.13 -15.29 23.61
C PHE A 454 -21.19 -16.24 23.04
N GLU A 455 -22.32 -15.70 22.62
CA GLU A 455 -23.42 -16.46 22.03
C GLU A 455 -23.43 -16.28 20.50
N PRO A 456 -23.39 -17.35 19.69
CA PRO A 456 -23.48 -17.24 18.23
C PRO A 456 -24.89 -16.79 17.81
N VAL A 457 -24.98 -15.66 17.09
CA VAL A 457 -26.27 -15.12 16.61
C VAL A 457 -26.43 -15.30 15.10
N TYR A 458 -25.33 -15.20 14.35
CA TYR A 458 -25.37 -15.34 12.90
C TYR A 458 -24.06 -15.87 12.32
N PHE A 459 -24.18 -16.81 11.39
CA PHE A 459 -23.11 -17.25 10.50
C PHE A 459 -23.56 -17.03 9.05
N SER A 460 -22.66 -16.53 8.21
CA SER A 460 -22.96 -16.26 6.79
C SER A 460 -23.35 -17.53 6.02
N GLN A 461 -22.74 -18.66 6.37
CA GLN A 461 -23.10 -19.99 5.90
C GLN A 461 -23.91 -20.74 6.95
N LYS A 462 -24.81 -21.64 6.54
CA LYS A 462 -25.72 -22.37 7.45
C LYS A 462 -25.27 -23.81 7.66
N SER A 463 -25.31 -24.26 8.91
CA SER A 463 -25.08 -25.67 9.28
C SER A 463 -26.18 -26.56 8.69
N GLY A 464 -25.79 -27.71 8.10
CA GLY A 464 -26.72 -28.66 7.48
C GLY A 464 -27.14 -28.37 6.02
N GLN A 465 -26.67 -27.27 5.42
CA GLN A 465 -26.69 -27.05 3.97
C GLN A 465 -25.29 -27.33 3.39
N GLU A 466 -25.18 -27.65 2.11
CA GLU A 466 -23.86 -27.77 1.47
C GLU A 466 -23.10 -26.45 1.62
N LEU A 467 -22.00 -26.48 2.38
CA LEU A 467 -21.05 -25.38 2.52
C LEU A 467 -20.66 -24.87 1.14
N GLN A 468 -20.64 -23.55 0.96
CA GLN A 468 -20.19 -22.95 -0.28
C GLN A 468 -18.66 -22.95 -0.30
N TRP A 469 -18.13 -23.85 -1.12
CA TRP A 469 -16.70 -23.99 -1.37
C TRP A 469 -16.30 -23.27 -2.65
N TYR A 470 -15.28 -22.43 -2.57
CA TYR A 470 -14.68 -21.73 -3.69
C TYR A 470 -13.39 -22.43 -4.10
N GLN A 471 -13.21 -22.70 -5.40
CA GLN A 471 -11.99 -23.33 -5.91
C GLN A 471 -10.81 -22.37 -5.87
N ARG A 472 -9.71 -22.79 -5.25
CA ARG A 472 -8.40 -22.11 -5.29
C ARG A 472 -7.46 -22.74 -6.30
N SER A 473 -7.45 -24.06 -6.36
CA SER A 473 -6.64 -24.85 -7.30
C SER A 473 -7.42 -26.08 -7.77
N ALA A 474 -6.82 -26.93 -8.60
CA ALA A 474 -7.48 -28.15 -9.06
C ALA A 474 -7.83 -29.12 -7.91
N THR A 475 -7.14 -29.02 -6.77
CA THR A 475 -7.28 -29.94 -5.63
C THR A 475 -7.71 -29.26 -4.34
N GLU A 476 -7.66 -27.93 -4.27
CA GLU A 476 -7.91 -27.17 -3.04
C GLU A 476 -9.13 -26.25 -3.19
N GLN A 477 -10.01 -26.32 -2.21
CA GLN A 477 -11.18 -25.46 -2.08
C GLN A 477 -11.14 -24.73 -0.74
N PHE A 478 -11.70 -23.54 -0.65
CA PHE A 478 -11.83 -22.81 0.61
C PHE A 478 -13.23 -22.28 0.81
N ALA A 479 -13.62 -22.17 2.08
CA ALA A 479 -14.84 -21.55 2.53
C ALA A 479 -14.49 -20.25 3.28
N ALA A 480 -15.38 -19.28 3.18
CA ALA A 480 -15.28 -18.00 3.84
C ALA A 480 -16.52 -17.83 4.71
N VAL A 481 -16.33 -17.50 5.98
CA VAL A 481 -17.45 -17.39 6.92
C VAL A 481 -17.28 -16.14 7.77
N VAL A 482 -18.29 -15.28 7.74
CA VAL A 482 -18.39 -14.15 8.67
C VAL A 482 -19.30 -14.55 9.81
N CYS A 483 -18.81 -14.40 11.03
CA CYS A 483 -19.45 -14.86 12.25
C CYS A 483 -19.76 -13.66 13.14
N VAL A 484 -21.00 -13.57 13.63
CA VAL A 484 -21.44 -12.54 14.57
C VAL A 484 -21.88 -13.20 15.87
N TYR A 485 -21.21 -12.80 16.95
CA TYR A 485 -21.45 -13.27 18.30
C TYR A 485 -22.01 -12.13 19.14
N LYS A 486 -22.99 -12.41 19.99
CA LYS A 486 -23.47 -11.50 21.02
C LYS A 486 -22.65 -11.68 22.28
N VAL A 487 -22.30 -10.57 22.90
CA VAL A 487 -21.55 -10.53 24.15
C VAL A 487 -22.51 -10.60 25.33
N ASN A 488 -22.30 -11.56 26.21
CA ASN A 488 -23.03 -11.71 27.47
C ASN A 488 -22.11 -11.21 28.59
N TYR A 489 -22.41 -10.01 29.10
CA TYR A 489 -21.81 -9.48 30.32
C TYR A 489 -22.54 -10.10 31.52
N ASP A 490 -21.77 -10.55 32.50
CA ASP A 490 -22.30 -11.20 33.71
C ASP A 490 -22.94 -10.21 34.71
#